data_AF-A0A2S7R0E9-F1
#
_entry.id   AF-A0A2S7R0E9-F1
#
_cell.length_a   1.000
_cell.length_b   1.000
_cell.length_c   1.000
_cell.angle_alpha   90.00
_cell.angle_beta   90.00
_cell.angle_gamma   90.00
#
_symmetry.space_group_name_H-M   'P 1'
#
loop_
_entity.id
_entity.type
_entity.pdbx_description
1 polymer ?
#
loop_
_entity_poly.entity_id
_entity_poly.type
_entity_poly.pdbx_seq_one_letter_code
_entity_poly.pdbx_strand_id
1 'polypeptide(L)'
;MLLPKVILTSFLLPSILAFSIPATKRTTASNASSNNNSTSGCVNSASSRNCWDENYSIDTDSEVKWPNTGVIVPSHHLNDLHAKKHPRPAPKRI
;
A
#
# COMPACT_ATOMS: atom_id res chain seq x y z
N MET A 1 25.86 60.37 -32.55
CA MET A 1 25.46 61.06 -31.30
C MET A 1 24.00 60.68 -31.00
N LEU A 2 23.72 60.39 -29.72
CA LEU A 2 22.43 60.06 -29.05
C LEU A 2 21.70 58.73 -29.37
N LEU A 3 21.88 57.76 -28.46
CA LEU A 3 20.83 56.86 -27.90
C LEU A 3 19.92 57.69 -26.94
N PRO A 4 18.84 57.20 -26.26
CA PRO A 4 18.30 55.82 -26.10
C PRO A 4 16.75 55.68 -26.08
N LYS A 5 16.21 54.45 -26.09
CA LYS A 5 15.11 54.00 -25.19
C LYS A 5 14.87 52.48 -25.32
N VAL A 6 15.60 51.69 -24.55
CA VAL A 6 15.09 50.81 -23.45
C VAL A 6 13.75 50.13 -23.75
N ILE A 7 13.75 48.81 -23.99
CA ILE A 7 12.88 47.87 -23.23
C ILE A 7 13.68 46.60 -22.93
N LEU A 8 13.81 46.33 -21.64
CA LEU A 8 14.45 45.21 -21.00
C LEU A 8 13.34 44.36 -20.35
N THR A 9 13.11 43.13 -20.80
CA THR A 9 12.45 42.05 -20.03
C THR A 9 12.90 40.71 -20.62
N SER A 10 13.99 40.11 -20.10
CA SER A 10 14.00 38.95 -19.18
C SER A 10 13.01 37.84 -19.56
N PHE A 11 13.47 36.73 -20.14
CA PHE A 11 13.95 35.48 -19.49
C PHE A 11 12.84 34.63 -18.83
N LEU A 12 12.77 33.36 -19.29
CA LEU A 12 12.26 32.12 -18.65
C LEU A 12 10.85 31.61 -19.04
N LEU A 13 10.85 30.52 -19.84
CA LEU A 13 9.83 29.45 -20.03
C LEU A 13 9.33 28.87 -18.68
N PRO A 14 8.22 28.10 -18.53
CA PRO A 14 7.64 27.12 -19.49
C PRO A 14 6.09 26.92 -19.42
N SER A 15 5.59 25.86 -20.09
CA SER A 15 4.24 25.22 -19.95
C SER A 15 3.17 25.79 -20.89
N ILE A 16 2.36 25.01 -21.62
CA ILE A 16 1.64 23.80 -21.22
C ILE A 16 1.28 23.02 -22.50
N LEU A 17 1.83 21.82 -22.72
CA LEU A 17 1.25 20.87 -23.68
C LEU A 17 0.24 20.02 -22.92
N ALA A 18 -1.04 20.32 -23.12
CA ALA A 18 -2.14 19.52 -22.62
C ALA A 18 -2.14 18.14 -23.30
N PHE A 19 -1.64 17.12 -22.60
CA PHE A 19 -1.90 15.73 -22.96
C PHE A 19 -3.30 15.35 -22.47
N SER A 20 -4.25 15.31 -23.40
CA SER A 20 -5.56 14.71 -23.19
C SER A 20 -5.40 13.20 -22.98
N ILE A 21 -5.64 12.72 -21.76
CA ILE A 21 -5.80 11.29 -21.51
C ILE A 21 -7.17 10.90 -22.08
N PRO A 22 -7.27 10.02 -23.09
CA PRO A 22 -8.56 9.49 -23.50
C PRO A 22 -9.15 8.70 -22.33
N ALA A 23 -10.35 9.07 -21.91
CA ALA A 23 -11.12 8.31 -20.93
C ALA A 23 -11.55 6.98 -21.58
N THR A 24 -10.69 5.96 -21.49
CA THR A 24 -11.06 4.61 -21.88
C THR A 24 -12.03 4.07 -20.84
N LYS A 25 -13.32 4.22 -21.11
CA LYS A 25 -14.34 3.39 -20.47
C LYS A 25 -14.01 1.93 -20.80
N ARG A 26 -13.59 1.15 -19.80
CA ARG A 26 -13.74 -0.32 -19.79
C ARG A 26 -14.91 -0.62 -18.87
N THR A 27 -16.15 -0.65 -19.38
CA THR A 27 -16.86 -1.88 -19.76
C THR A 27 -16.44 -3.11 -18.96
N THR A 28 -17.42 -3.56 -18.17
CA THR A 28 -17.75 -4.95 -17.84
C THR A 28 -16.70 -5.78 -17.12
N ALA A 29 -17.00 -6.06 -15.84
CA ALA A 29 -16.70 -7.28 -15.10
C ALA A 29 -15.88 -8.30 -15.89
N SER A 30 -14.55 -8.17 -15.81
CA SER A 30 -13.69 -9.32 -15.99
C SER A 30 -13.90 -10.15 -14.73
N ASN A 31 -14.58 -11.28 -14.88
CA ASN A 31 -14.39 -12.42 -14.01
C ASN A 31 -12.89 -12.74 -13.98
N ALA A 32 -12.14 -12.06 -13.12
CA ALA A 32 -10.87 -12.56 -12.64
C ALA A 32 -11.21 -13.62 -11.58
N SER A 33 -11.90 -14.68 -12.00
CA SER A 33 -11.60 -15.99 -11.46
C SER A 33 -10.18 -16.28 -11.94
N SER A 34 -9.23 -15.69 -11.24
CA SER A 34 -7.86 -16.13 -11.22
C SER A 34 -7.88 -17.48 -10.52
N ASN A 35 -8.36 -18.50 -11.24
CA ASN A 35 -7.92 -19.88 -11.07
C ASN A 35 -6.45 -19.95 -11.51
N ASN A 36 -5.61 -19.11 -10.90
CA ASN A 36 -4.18 -19.32 -10.88
C ASN A 36 -3.96 -20.46 -9.90
N ASN A 37 -4.20 -21.68 -10.39
CA ASN A 37 -3.53 -22.88 -9.92
C ASN A 37 -2.02 -22.75 -10.24
N SER A 38 -1.41 -21.69 -9.73
CA SER A 38 0.01 -21.44 -9.76
C SER A 38 0.48 -21.80 -8.37
N THR A 39 0.59 -23.09 -8.11
CA THR A 39 1.34 -23.69 -7.00
C THR A 39 2.84 -23.43 -7.18
N SER A 40 3.23 -22.19 -7.49
CA SER A 40 4.58 -21.73 -7.28
C SER A 40 4.62 -21.25 -5.85
N GLY A 41 5.40 -21.91 -4.99
CA GLY A 41 5.71 -21.49 -3.63
C GLY A 41 5.74 -19.99 -3.46
N CYS A 42 4.66 -19.41 -2.93
CA CYS A 42 4.61 -18.00 -2.64
C CYS A 42 5.03 -17.83 -1.17
N VAL A 43 5.81 -16.79 -0.89
CA VAL A 43 6.17 -16.40 0.49
C VAL A 43 5.50 -15.07 0.76
N ASN A 44 4.86 -14.94 1.92
CA ASN A 44 4.24 -13.68 2.34
C ASN A 44 5.32 -12.60 2.56
N SER A 45 5.46 -11.69 1.60
CA SER A 45 6.42 -10.60 1.61
C SER A 45 5.72 -9.26 1.37
N ALA A 46 6.45 -8.14 1.48
CA ALA A 46 5.88 -6.81 1.27
C ALA A 46 5.21 -6.65 -0.11
N SER A 47 5.72 -7.31 -1.15
CA SER A 47 5.18 -7.28 -2.51
C SER A 47 4.15 -8.38 -2.80
N SER A 48 3.88 -9.29 -1.86
CA SER A 48 3.02 -10.47 -2.04
C SER A 48 2.09 -10.71 -0.84
N ARG A 49 1.56 -9.63 -0.24
CA ARG A 49 0.68 -9.70 0.95
C ARG A 49 -0.67 -10.36 0.72
N ASN A 50 -1.05 -10.58 -0.53
CA ASN A 50 -2.24 -11.35 -0.89
C ASN A 50 -2.05 -12.86 -0.68
N CYS A 51 -0.81 -13.31 -0.50
CA CYS A 51 -0.43 -14.71 -0.41
C CYS A 51 0.08 -15.01 1.01
N TRP A 52 -0.26 -16.19 1.54
CA TRP A 52 0.29 -16.68 2.80
C TRP A 52 1.35 -17.74 2.54
N ASP A 53 0.97 -18.81 1.85
CA ASP A 53 1.82 -19.89 1.36
C ASP A 53 1.24 -20.51 0.07
N GLU A 54 1.71 -21.70 -0.33
CA GLU A 54 1.24 -22.44 -1.52
C GLU A 54 -0.26 -22.77 -1.53
N ASN A 55 -0.90 -22.86 -0.37
CA ASN A 55 -2.24 -23.41 -0.18
C ASN A 55 -3.23 -22.42 0.45
N TYR A 56 -2.73 -21.27 0.93
CA TYR A 56 -3.47 -20.27 1.66
C TYR A 56 -3.16 -18.86 1.11
N SER A 57 -4.21 -18.08 0.92
CA SER A 57 -4.17 -16.71 0.43
C SER A 57 -5.26 -15.87 1.11
N ILE A 58 -5.32 -14.58 0.78
CA ILE A 58 -6.39 -13.68 1.22
C ILE A 58 -7.79 -14.14 0.75
N ASP A 59 -7.86 -14.93 -0.32
CA ASP A 59 -9.12 -15.45 -0.86
C ASP A 59 -9.55 -16.76 -0.17
N THR A 60 -8.72 -17.31 0.73
CA THR A 60 -9.08 -18.52 1.46
C THR A 60 -10.12 -18.20 2.52
N ASP A 61 -11.23 -18.93 2.50
CA ASP A 61 -12.26 -18.84 3.54
C ASP A 61 -11.71 -19.38 4.87
N SER A 62 -11.37 -18.46 5.77
CA SER A 62 -10.84 -18.75 7.10
C SER A 62 -11.89 -19.34 8.04
N GLU A 63 -13.18 -19.35 7.71
CA GLU A 63 -14.18 -20.03 8.55
C GLU A 63 -14.27 -21.53 8.23
N VAL A 64 -13.77 -21.94 7.05
CA VAL A 64 -13.85 -23.33 6.56
C VAL A 64 -12.49 -24.02 6.56
N LYS A 65 -11.41 -23.29 6.24
CA LYS A 65 -10.09 -23.89 6.02
C LYS A 65 -9.02 -23.12 6.80
N TRP A 66 -8.30 -23.85 7.65
CA TRP A 66 -7.16 -23.33 8.42
C TRP A 66 -5.88 -24.12 8.12
N PRO A 67 -4.70 -23.46 8.09
CA PRO A 67 -3.42 -24.15 7.98
C PRO A 67 -3.18 -25.06 9.19
N ASN A 68 -2.87 -26.33 8.92
CA ASN A 68 -2.37 -27.25 9.93
C ASN A 68 -0.86 -27.06 10.08
N THR A 69 -0.45 -26.20 11.02
CA THR A 69 0.95 -25.83 11.23
C THR A 69 1.73 -26.82 12.08
N GLY A 70 1.04 -27.66 12.86
CA GLY A 70 1.67 -28.53 13.87
C GLY A 70 2.35 -27.77 15.02
N VAL A 71 2.24 -26.45 15.08
CA VAL A 71 2.89 -25.60 16.09
C VAL A 71 1.92 -25.30 17.22
N ILE A 72 2.35 -25.58 18.45
CA ILE A 72 1.67 -25.15 19.67
C ILE A 72 2.37 -23.89 20.18
N VAL A 73 1.66 -22.77 20.24
CA VAL A 73 2.14 -21.57 20.94
C VAL A 73 1.89 -21.78 22.44
N PRO A 74 2.94 -21.86 23.28
CA PRO A 74 2.76 -22.12 24.70
C PRO A 74 1.99 -20.99 25.36
N SER A 75 1.20 -21.34 26.39
CA SER A 75 0.49 -20.35 27.19
C SER A 75 1.47 -19.34 27.77
N HIS A 76 1.25 -18.06 27.47
CA HIS A 76 2.01 -16.96 28.06
C HIS A 76 1.32 -16.53 29.35
N HIS A 77 2.04 -16.58 30.47
CA HIS A 77 1.54 -16.02 31.72
C HIS A 77 1.62 -14.49 31.64
N LEU A 78 0.47 -13.84 31.43
CA LEU A 78 0.37 -12.40 31.48
C LEU A 78 0.35 -11.98 32.95
N ASN A 79 1.44 -11.37 33.42
CA ASN A 79 1.46 -10.74 34.73
C ASN A 79 0.78 -9.37 34.62
N ASP A 80 -0.35 -9.19 35.33
CA ASP A 80 -0.88 -7.85 35.59
C ASP A 80 -0.04 -7.18 36.68
N LEU A 81 1.17 -6.77 36.30
CA LEU A 81 1.96 -5.88 37.13
C LEU A 81 1.25 -4.53 37.11
N HIS A 82 0.70 -4.11 38.25
CA HIS A 82 0.21 -2.75 38.48
C HIS A 82 1.36 -1.73 38.33
N ALA A 83 1.83 -1.53 37.11
CA ALA A 83 2.73 -0.47 36.73
C ALA A 83 1.87 0.72 36.32
N LYS A 84 1.87 1.78 37.12
CA LYS A 84 1.18 3.03 36.81
C LYS A 84 1.94 3.81 35.72
N LYS A 85 2.14 3.21 34.55
CA LYS A 85 2.79 3.84 33.39
C LYS A 85 1.74 4.67 32.65
N HIS A 86 1.64 5.94 33.00
CA HIS A 86 0.80 6.87 32.24
C HIS A 86 1.37 7.03 30.83
N PRO A 87 0.56 6.92 29.76
CA PRO A 87 0.96 7.36 28.43
C PRO A 87 1.42 8.82 28.51
N ARG A 88 2.58 9.14 27.94
CA ARG A 88 3.03 10.53 27.90
C ARG A 88 1.97 11.36 27.16
N PRO A 89 1.58 12.54 27.69
CA PRO A 89 0.72 13.44 26.94
C PRO A 89 1.41 13.82 25.63
N ALA A 90 0.67 13.76 24.52
CA ALA A 90 1.18 14.24 23.24
C ALA A 90 1.54 15.73 23.36
N PRO A 91 2.64 16.20 22.74
CA PRO A 91 2.96 17.62 22.73
C PRO A 91 1.79 18.39 22.12
N LYS A 92 1.26 19.36 22.86
CA LYS A 92 0.29 20.32 22.30
C LYS A 92 1.02 21.18 21.28
N ARG A 93 0.51 21.20 20.06
CA ARG A 93 0.93 22.17 19.03
C ARG A 93 0.43 23.55 19.51
N ILE A 94 1.36 24.46 19.78
CA ILE A 94 1.08 25.86 20.10
C ILE A 94 0.94 26.63 18.79
#